data_AF-J6ES43-F1
#
_entry.id   AF-J6ES43-F1
#
_cell.length_a   1.000
_cell.length_b   1.000
_cell.length_c   1.000
_cell.angle_alpha   90.00
_cell.angle_beta   90.00
_cell.angle_gamma   90.00
#
_symmetry.space_group_name_H-M   'P 1'
#
loop_
_entity.id
_entity.type
_entity.pdbx_description
1 polymer ?
#
loop_
_entity_poly.entity_id
_entity_poly.type
_entity_poly.pdbx_seq_one_letter_code
_entity_poly.pdbx_strand_id
1 'polypeptide(L)'
;MEPTDDPHLQELRREVWYLPHVRIAIFKELVKSLPPEQCDFAFIRSYLTLNKATCLDLTPLLYDLIILDQFPWHCPDEERKRAYAAGVHTINMTGGIPLCVRWESFADMLEFFPNANTIVFGSGDIVFEKKGSRWERPNTFFITETVWVARDGSIKDTIPFFPIDKIHYQVARMLCTGWCEEGVRPFIVQEDGEIDIPEAFLQPVRHFSVRPRPQEHDDWLTILEHRAANGVRTDCVLWTMADGEETNVLPRLAQAVPSTLRSLSLEVGSVGPLSVTLDTLMDIIDDDHFPNLERLILRIYFYPGAMRDAEATEAWRRGLTNPDWTTNKLPPKLKISVNLMLYTHFMNDPSDEVAATQDMFDALPLLWIENARRKLGESRKDCLFVHTFLQNDSREQPFDPPSVVARLKDALLGPNP
;
A
#
# COMPACT_ATOMS: atom_id res chain seq x y z
N MET A 1 -47.06 12.69 -3.15
CA MET A 1 -46.95 14.08 -2.68
C MET A 1 -46.87 14.96 -3.91
N GLU A 2 -47.89 15.77 -4.16
CA GLU A 2 -47.85 16.77 -5.23
C GLU A 2 -46.85 17.87 -4.89
N PRO A 3 -46.18 18.47 -5.89
CA PRO A 3 -45.22 19.53 -5.65
C PRO A 3 -45.96 20.82 -5.27
N THR A 4 -45.50 21.48 -4.21
CA THR A 4 -46.00 22.79 -3.78
C THR A 4 -45.51 23.91 -4.70
N ASP A 5 -46.42 24.80 -5.08
CA ASP A 5 -46.20 25.98 -5.95
C ASP A 5 -45.74 27.24 -5.18
N ASP A 6 -45.24 27.08 -3.96
CA ASP A 6 -44.74 28.20 -3.16
C ASP A 6 -43.43 28.75 -3.79
N PRO A 7 -43.38 30.01 -4.24
CA PRO A 7 -42.22 30.61 -4.90
C PRO A 7 -40.97 30.62 -4.03
N HIS A 8 -41.14 30.77 -2.70
CA HIS A 8 -40.03 30.79 -1.75
C HIS A 8 -39.47 29.38 -1.54
N LEU A 9 -40.33 28.34 -1.55
CA LEU A 9 -39.89 26.95 -1.53
C LEU A 9 -39.32 26.48 -2.88
N GLN A 10 -39.73 27.09 -4.00
CA GLN A 10 -39.14 26.86 -5.32
C GLN A 10 -37.74 27.52 -5.43
N GLU A 11 -37.57 28.71 -4.86
CA GLU A 11 -36.29 29.42 -4.74
C GLU A 11 -35.34 28.66 -3.80
N LEU A 12 -35.83 28.25 -2.62
CA LEU A 12 -35.10 27.36 -1.70
C LEU A 12 -34.82 25.98 -2.32
N ARG A 13 -35.69 25.42 -3.17
CA ARG A 13 -35.38 24.17 -3.92
C ARG A 13 -34.26 24.35 -4.93
N ARG A 14 -34.13 25.55 -5.51
CA ARG A 14 -33.00 25.91 -6.39
C ARG A 14 -31.74 26.21 -5.60
N GLU A 15 -31.84 26.61 -4.34
CA GLU A 15 -30.69 26.79 -3.42
C GLU A 15 -30.30 25.49 -2.68
N VAL A 16 -31.23 24.58 -2.49
CA VAL A 16 -31.04 23.25 -1.89
C VAL A 16 -30.67 22.27 -2.99
N TRP A 17 -29.38 22.31 -3.36
CA TRP A 17 -28.83 21.44 -4.39
C TRP A 17 -28.72 19.97 -3.92
N TYR A 18 -29.08 19.07 -4.84
CA TYR A 18 -28.88 17.62 -4.79
C TYR A 18 -27.46 17.27 -4.36
N LEU A 19 -27.30 16.59 -3.22
CA LEU A 19 -26.34 15.48 -2.95
C LEU A 19 -26.71 14.88 -1.57
N PRO A 20 -27.82 14.14 -1.44
CA PRO A 20 -28.27 13.57 -0.16
C PRO A 20 -27.21 12.69 0.52
N HIS A 21 -26.39 11.98 -0.26
CA HIS A 21 -25.37 11.07 0.24
C HIS A 21 -24.13 11.78 0.80
N VAL A 22 -23.77 12.97 0.28
CA VAL A 22 -22.66 13.78 0.82
C VAL A 22 -23.05 14.39 2.17
N ARG A 23 -24.27 14.90 2.29
CA ARG A 23 -24.81 15.36 3.58
C ARG A 23 -24.83 14.22 4.60
N ILE A 24 -25.29 13.03 4.19
CA ILE A 24 -25.39 11.87 5.09
C ILE A 24 -24.01 11.34 5.50
N ALA A 25 -23.01 11.32 4.62
CA ALA A 25 -21.67 10.84 4.96
C ALA A 25 -20.94 11.77 5.95
N ILE A 26 -20.95 13.08 5.68
CA ILE A 26 -20.39 14.10 6.58
C ILE A 26 -21.14 14.09 7.93
N PHE A 27 -22.47 14.01 7.89
CA PHE A 27 -23.29 13.94 9.09
C PHE A 27 -23.01 12.66 9.89
N LYS A 28 -22.85 11.50 9.23
CA LYS A 28 -22.55 10.23 9.88
C LYS A 28 -21.20 10.23 10.59
N GLU A 29 -20.16 10.81 9.99
CA GLU A 29 -18.83 10.85 10.63
C GLU A 29 -18.75 11.86 11.77
N LEU A 30 -19.37 13.03 11.62
CA LEU A 30 -19.35 14.04 12.67
C LEU A 30 -20.22 13.65 13.88
N VAL A 31 -21.37 13.00 13.64
CA VAL A 31 -22.23 12.48 14.73
C VAL A 31 -21.54 11.37 15.52
N LYS A 32 -20.65 10.58 14.91
CA LYS A 32 -19.83 9.59 15.64
C LYS A 32 -18.81 10.24 16.57
N SER A 33 -18.33 11.44 16.24
CA SER A 33 -17.29 12.15 16.98
C SER A 33 -17.80 13.10 18.08
N LEU A 34 -19.13 13.26 18.23
CA LEU A 34 -19.73 14.18 19.21
C LEU A 34 -20.48 13.43 20.32
N PRO A 35 -20.43 13.91 21.58
CA PRO A 35 -21.26 13.38 22.66
C PRO A 35 -22.76 13.52 22.30
N PRO A 36 -23.63 12.55 22.64
CA PRO A 36 -25.05 12.57 22.27
C PRO A 36 -25.80 13.84 22.71
N GLU A 37 -25.34 14.46 23.78
CA GLU A 37 -25.92 15.64 24.41
C GLU A 37 -25.70 16.94 23.62
N GLN A 38 -24.79 16.94 22.62
CA GLN A 38 -24.44 18.12 21.80
C GLN A 38 -25.07 18.11 20.40
N CYS A 39 -25.80 17.04 20.02
CA CYS A 39 -26.52 16.94 18.75
C CYS A 39 -27.94 17.54 18.85
N ASP A 40 -28.04 18.85 19.14
CA ASP A 40 -29.34 19.51 19.18
C ASP A 40 -29.87 19.89 17.77
N PHE A 41 -31.15 20.26 17.71
CA PHE A 41 -31.81 20.66 16.45
C PHE A 41 -31.16 21.88 15.79
N ALA A 42 -30.50 22.76 16.55
CA ALA A 42 -29.84 23.96 16.02
C ALA A 42 -28.48 23.63 15.39
N PHE A 43 -27.74 22.68 15.96
CA PHE A 43 -26.51 22.10 15.40
C PHE A 43 -26.78 21.37 14.07
N ILE A 44 -27.85 20.57 14.02
CA ILE A 44 -28.28 19.91 12.78
C ILE A 44 -28.68 20.97 11.72
N ARG A 45 -29.35 22.04 12.15
CA ARG A 45 -29.80 23.11 11.26
C ARG A 45 -28.66 23.97 10.72
N SER A 46 -27.60 24.21 11.50
CA SER A 46 -26.41 24.94 11.02
C SER A 46 -25.63 24.16 9.95
N TYR A 47 -25.63 22.83 10.02
CA TYR A 47 -25.07 21.95 8.98
C TYR A 47 -25.92 21.88 7.72
N LEU A 48 -27.25 22.00 7.85
CA LEU A 48 -28.15 22.16 6.71
C LEU A 48 -27.98 23.53 6.01
N THR A 49 -27.27 24.47 6.63
CA THR A 49 -26.98 25.82 6.09
C THR A 49 -25.53 26.02 5.60
N LEU A 50 -24.76 24.94 5.39
CA LEU A 50 -23.47 25.03 4.69
C LEU A 50 -23.68 25.75 3.34
N ASN A 51 -23.01 26.88 3.16
CA ASN A 51 -23.22 27.75 2.00
C ASN A 51 -22.30 27.36 0.82
N LYS A 52 -22.55 27.94 -0.36
CA LYS A 52 -21.78 27.68 -1.60
C LYS A 52 -20.27 27.78 -1.38
N ALA A 53 -19.79 28.71 -0.54
CA ALA A 53 -18.37 28.88 -0.27
C ALA A 53 -17.78 27.70 0.53
N THR A 54 -18.48 27.23 1.58
CA THR A 54 -18.00 26.12 2.40
C THR A 54 -18.03 24.77 1.65
N CYS A 55 -18.95 24.59 0.70
CA CYS A 55 -18.95 23.40 -0.16
C CYS A 55 -17.73 23.33 -1.10
N LEU A 56 -17.19 24.47 -1.54
CA LEU A 56 -15.95 24.51 -2.35
C LEU A 56 -14.75 24.05 -1.51
N ASP A 57 -14.70 24.45 -0.23
CA ASP A 57 -13.62 24.07 0.69
C ASP A 57 -13.66 22.58 1.09
N LEU A 58 -14.86 21.98 1.09
CA LEU A 58 -15.05 20.56 1.45
C LEU A 58 -14.94 19.61 0.24
N THR A 59 -14.99 20.14 -0.97
CA THR A 59 -14.94 19.35 -2.21
C THR A 59 -13.67 18.48 -2.33
N PRO A 60 -12.46 18.96 -1.98
CA PRO A 60 -11.25 18.13 -1.95
C PRO A 60 -11.29 16.96 -0.97
N LEU A 61 -12.17 17.00 0.03
CA LEU A 61 -12.33 15.91 1.01
C LEU A 61 -13.29 14.81 0.54
N LEU A 62 -14.03 15.05 -0.54
CA LEU A 62 -15.16 14.22 -0.97
C LEU A 62 -14.90 13.46 -2.27
N TYR A 63 -14.04 13.99 -3.14
CA TYR A 63 -13.77 13.43 -4.47
C TYR A 63 -12.30 13.12 -4.67
N ASP A 64 -11.62 12.72 -3.59
CA ASP A 64 -10.20 12.34 -3.63
C ASP A 64 -9.90 11.30 -4.72
N LEU A 65 -10.84 10.38 -4.95
CA LEU A 65 -10.86 9.44 -6.06
C LEU A 65 -12.17 9.54 -6.85
N ILE A 66 -12.09 9.54 -8.17
CA ILE A 66 -13.25 9.45 -9.07
C ILE A 66 -13.10 8.31 -10.09
N ILE A 67 -14.23 7.79 -10.58
CA ILE A 67 -14.30 7.12 -11.88
C ILE A 67 -14.69 8.19 -12.90
N LEU A 68 -13.92 8.35 -13.98
CA LEU A 68 -14.07 9.50 -14.88
C LEU A 68 -15.47 9.59 -15.50
N ASP A 69 -16.06 8.45 -15.89
CA ASP A 69 -17.41 8.39 -16.45
C ASP A 69 -18.50 8.81 -15.45
N GLN A 70 -18.21 8.69 -14.16
CA GLN A 70 -19.11 9.06 -13.07
C GLN A 70 -18.92 10.51 -12.61
N PHE A 71 -17.95 11.23 -13.17
CA PHE A 71 -17.77 12.65 -12.88
C PHE A 71 -19.04 13.43 -13.27
N PRO A 72 -19.46 14.46 -12.51
CA PRO A 72 -20.72 15.18 -12.75
C PRO A 72 -20.65 16.12 -13.96
N TRP A 73 -20.45 15.56 -15.14
CA TRP A 73 -20.31 16.25 -16.42
C TRP A 73 -21.50 17.15 -16.78
N HIS A 74 -22.69 16.77 -16.31
CA HIS A 74 -23.94 17.47 -16.56
C HIS A 74 -24.23 18.56 -15.51
N CYS A 75 -23.26 18.90 -14.65
CA CYS A 75 -23.39 20.02 -13.74
C CYS A 75 -23.58 21.32 -14.54
N PRO A 76 -24.70 22.04 -14.37
CA PRO A 76 -25.00 23.26 -15.14
C PRO A 76 -24.19 24.48 -14.65
N ASP A 77 -23.53 24.38 -13.50
CA ASP A 77 -22.69 25.42 -12.90
C ASP A 77 -21.21 25.10 -13.18
N GLU A 78 -20.63 25.82 -14.15
CA GLU A 78 -19.23 25.63 -14.57
C GLU A 78 -18.22 25.87 -13.44
N GLU A 79 -18.49 26.85 -12.57
CA GLU A 79 -17.62 27.18 -11.44
C GLU A 79 -17.59 26.03 -10.43
N ARG A 80 -18.75 25.44 -10.17
CA ARG A 80 -18.89 24.28 -9.29
C ARG A 80 -18.24 23.02 -9.86
N LYS A 81 -18.38 22.80 -11.17
CA LYS A 81 -17.73 21.68 -11.86
C LYS A 81 -16.21 21.79 -11.80
N ARG A 82 -15.66 23.00 -11.96
CA ARG A 82 -14.22 23.27 -11.78
C ARG A 82 -13.75 23.01 -10.35
N ALA A 83 -14.56 23.37 -9.36
CA ALA A 83 -14.25 23.08 -7.98
C ALA A 83 -14.22 21.57 -7.68
N TYR A 84 -15.19 20.81 -8.21
CA TYR A 84 -15.17 19.34 -8.15
C TYR A 84 -13.90 18.79 -8.76
N ALA A 85 -13.51 19.24 -9.95
CA ALA A 85 -12.29 18.80 -10.61
C ALA A 85 -11.02 19.16 -9.82
N ALA A 86 -11.00 20.34 -9.16
CA ALA A 86 -9.89 20.74 -8.29
C ALA A 86 -9.81 19.91 -7.00
N GLY A 87 -10.88 19.23 -6.57
CA GLY A 87 -10.86 18.33 -5.42
C GLY A 87 -10.33 16.93 -5.71
N VAL A 88 -10.09 16.60 -6.97
CA VAL A 88 -9.67 15.25 -7.38
C VAL A 88 -8.17 15.08 -7.29
N HIS A 89 -7.71 14.04 -6.59
CA HIS A 89 -6.30 13.61 -6.59
C HIS A 89 -6.10 12.36 -7.44
N THR A 90 -7.08 11.46 -7.48
CA THR A 90 -7.02 10.18 -8.21
C THR A 90 -8.15 10.06 -9.24
N ILE A 91 -7.82 9.74 -10.49
CA ILE A 91 -8.79 9.52 -11.58
C ILE A 91 -8.68 8.07 -12.06
N ASN A 92 -9.76 7.31 -11.97
CA ASN A 92 -9.87 5.99 -12.57
C ASN A 92 -10.57 6.07 -13.93
N MET A 93 -9.84 5.67 -14.97
CA MET A 93 -10.28 5.58 -16.35
C MET A 93 -10.85 4.18 -16.60
N THR A 94 -12.17 4.04 -16.55
CA THR A 94 -12.88 2.79 -16.85
C THR A 94 -13.01 2.56 -18.35
N GLY A 95 -11.93 2.08 -18.97
CA GLY A 95 -11.94 1.61 -20.36
C GLY A 95 -11.83 2.74 -21.39
N GLY A 96 -10.68 2.77 -22.07
CA GLY A 96 -10.43 3.70 -23.18
C GLY A 96 -9.53 4.87 -22.79
N ILE A 97 -8.60 5.17 -23.68
CA ILE A 97 -7.75 6.36 -23.62
C ILE A 97 -8.68 7.60 -23.57
N PRO A 98 -8.44 8.59 -22.69
CA PRO A 98 -9.33 9.75 -22.45
C PRO A 98 -9.57 10.66 -23.67
N LEU A 99 -8.89 10.41 -24.78
CA LEU A 99 -8.80 11.31 -25.92
C LEU A 99 -10.00 11.24 -26.88
N CYS A 100 -10.97 10.36 -26.66
CA CYS A 100 -11.95 10.08 -27.72
C CYS A 100 -13.20 10.97 -27.73
N VAL A 101 -13.47 11.83 -26.73
CA VAL A 101 -14.76 12.59 -26.77
C VAL A 101 -14.77 13.98 -26.13
N ARG A 102 -13.88 14.34 -25.19
CA ARG A 102 -14.00 15.61 -24.42
C ARG A 102 -12.79 16.53 -24.40
N TRP A 103 -11.58 16.00 -24.60
CA TRP A 103 -10.35 16.78 -24.59
C TRP A 103 -9.54 16.52 -25.84
N GLU A 104 -8.89 17.56 -26.37
CA GLU A 104 -8.03 17.46 -27.55
C GLU A 104 -6.67 16.81 -27.20
N SER A 105 -6.24 16.92 -25.93
CA SER A 105 -5.02 16.31 -25.43
C SER A 105 -5.10 15.88 -23.96
N PHE A 106 -4.14 15.04 -23.53
CA PHE A 106 -4.01 14.65 -22.12
C PHE A 106 -3.61 15.83 -21.23
N ALA A 107 -2.89 16.81 -21.77
CA ALA A 107 -2.55 18.04 -21.04
C ALA A 107 -3.82 18.84 -20.70
N ASP A 108 -4.76 18.97 -21.64
CA ASP A 108 -6.02 19.70 -21.40
C ASP A 108 -6.87 19.03 -20.31
N MET A 109 -6.84 17.69 -20.24
CA MET A 109 -7.48 16.94 -19.16
C MET A 109 -6.83 17.24 -17.80
N LEU A 110 -5.49 17.27 -17.73
CA LEU A 110 -4.76 17.60 -16.50
C LEU A 110 -4.94 19.06 -16.08
N GLU A 111 -5.09 20.00 -17.02
CA GLU A 111 -5.46 21.38 -16.69
C GLU A 111 -6.86 21.46 -16.08
N PHE A 112 -7.78 20.62 -16.54
CA PHE A 112 -9.13 20.55 -15.98
C PHE A 112 -9.14 19.94 -14.57
N PHE A 113 -8.26 18.97 -14.28
CA PHE A 113 -8.08 18.34 -12.96
C PHE A 113 -6.73 18.74 -12.32
N PRO A 114 -6.59 19.99 -11.83
CA PRO A 114 -5.30 20.58 -11.52
C PRO A 114 -4.55 19.91 -10.35
N ASN A 115 -5.26 19.22 -9.45
CA ASN A 115 -4.69 18.53 -8.30
C ASN A 115 -4.57 17.01 -8.50
N ALA A 116 -4.97 16.48 -9.66
CA ALA A 116 -4.83 15.07 -9.94
C ALA A 116 -3.33 14.69 -9.99
N ASN A 117 -2.95 13.77 -9.12
CA ASN A 117 -1.60 13.23 -9.01
C ASN A 117 -1.52 11.77 -9.44
N THR A 118 -2.66 11.07 -9.50
CA THR A 118 -2.76 9.65 -9.86
C THR A 118 -3.83 9.45 -10.92
N ILE A 119 -3.50 8.76 -12.03
CA ILE A 119 -4.48 8.39 -13.05
C ILE A 119 -4.32 6.91 -13.37
N VAL A 120 -5.37 6.13 -13.18
CA VAL A 120 -5.39 4.67 -13.34
C VAL A 120 -6.12 4.32 -14.63
N PHE A 121 -5.51 3.54 -15.50
CA PHE A 121 -6.12 3.03 -16.73
C PHE A 121 -6.46 1.55 -16.55
N GLY A 122 -7.66 1.27 -16.07
CA GLY A 122 -8.07 -0.07 -15.65
C GLY A 122 -8.03 -1.14 -16.75
N SER A 123 -8.00 -0.76 -18.03
CA SER A 123 -7.91 -1.71 -19.14
C SER A 123 -6.48 -2.11 -19.54
N GLY A 124 -5.46 -1.39 -19.06
CA GLY A 124 -4.06 -1.58 -19.48
C GLY A 124 -3.06 -1.75 -18.35
N ASP A 125 -3.53 -1.82 -17.10
CA ASP A 125 -2.67 -1.87 -15.89
C ASP A 125 -1.63 -0.73 -15.86
N ILE A 126 -1.96 0.39 -16.51
CA ILE A 126 -1.13 1.59 -16.58
C ILE A 126 -1.58 2.54 -15.49
N VAL A 127 -0.65 2.89 -14.60
CA VAL A 127 -0.85 3.93 -13.59
C VAL A 127 0.09 5.08 -13.89
N PHE A 128 -0.46 6.29 -13.92
CA PHE A 128 0.27 7.54 -13.99
C PHE A 128 0.38 8.13 -12.61
N GLU A 129 1.60 8.35 -12.14
CA GLU A 129 1.86 9.09 -10.91
C GLU A 129 2.70 10.33 -11.19
N LYS A 130 2.23 11.48 -10.73
CA LYS A 130 2.99 12.73 -10.75
C LYS A 130 3.93 12.74 -9.54
N LYS A 131 5.23 12.56 -9.75
CA LYS A 131 6.22 12.83 -8.69
C LYS A 131 6.53 14.31 -8.61
N GLY A 132 6.55 14.80 -7.37
CA GLY A 132 7.15 16.08 -7.04
C GLY A 132 6.45 16.82 -5.91
N SER A 133 7.24 17.54 -5.11
CA SER A 133 6.73 18.72 -4.41
C SER A 133 6.15 19.71 -5.44
N ARG A 134 5.34 20.69 -5.02
CA ARG A 134 4.78 21.78 -5.86
C ARG A 134 5.78 22.48 -6.82
N TRP A 135 7.08 22.19 -6.72
CA TRP A 135 8.21 22.82 -7.41
C TRP A 135 8.90 21.95 -8.48
N GLU A 136 8.58 20.66 -8.60
CA GLU A 136 9.08 19.83 -9.72
C GLU A 136 8.19 19.99 -10.96
N ARG A 137 8.79 19.85 -12.16
CA ARG A 137 8.17 20.23 -13.44
C ARG A 137 6.78 19.57 -13.58
N PRO A 138 5.72 20.33 -13.93
CA PRO A 138 4.34 19.84 -13.98
C PRO A 138 4.10 18.69 -14.97
N ASN A 139 5.08 18.35 -15.81
CA ASN A 139 4.95 17.42 -16.93
C ASN A 139 5.91 16.21 -16.85
N THR A 140 6.32 15.78 -15.65
CA THR A 140 7.09 14.54 -15.46
C THR A 140 6.23 13.48 -14.80
N PHE A 141 5.89 12.42 -15.54
CA PHE A 141 5.04 11.33 -15.05
C PHE A 141 5.81 10.02 -14.92
N PHE A 142 5.42 9.19 -13.95
CA PHE A 142 5.84 7.80 -13.87
C PHE A 142 4.72 6.93 -14.45
N ILE A 143 5.09 6.08 -15.41
CA ILE A 143 4.16 5.13 -16.04
C ILE A 143 4.57 3.75 -15.57
N THR A 144 3.68 3.07 -14.86
CA THR A 144 3.90 1.67 -14.49
C THR A 144 3.36 0.76 -15.57
N GLU A 145 4.22 -0.04 -16.19
CA GLU A 145 3.83 -1.09 -17.14
C GLU A 145 3.94 -2.44 -16.43
N THR A 146 2.83 -3.19 -16.32
CA THR A 146 2.79 -4.47 -15.59
C THR A 146 2.92 -5.65 -16.55
N VAL A 147 4.01 -6.41 -16.43
CA VAL A 147 4.12 -7.75 -17.03
C VAL A 147 3.44 -8.71 -16.08
N TRP A 148 2.38 -9.38 -16.56
CA TRP A 148 1.59 -10.30 -15.75
C TRP A 148 1.86 -11.75 -16.15
N VAL A 149 2.30 -12.55 -15.19
CA VAL A 149 2.40 -14.00 -15.36
C VAL A 149 1.08 -14.62 -14.92
N ALA A 150 0.35 -15.17 -15.89
CA ALA A 150 -0.93 -15.81 -15.68
C ALA A 150 -0.76 -17.16 -14.95
N ARG A 151 -1.89 -17.74 -14.51
CA ARG A 151 -1.87 -18.97 -13.72
C ARG A 151 -1.30 -20.16 -14.49
N ASP A 152 -1.53 -20.20 -15.80
CA ASP A 152 -1.00 -21.22 -16.70
C ASP A 152 0.47 -20.97 -17.11
N GLY A 153 1.13 -19.97 -16.51
CA GLY A 153 2.51 -19.59 -16.82
C GLY A 153 2.64 -18.74 -18.08
N SER A 154 1.54 -18.48 -18.79
CA SER A 154 1.58 -17.58 -19.94
C SER A 154 1.92 -16.16 -19.50
N ILE A 155 2.79 -15.52 -20.26
CA ILE A 155 3.20 -14.14 -20.01
C ILE A 155 2.27 -13.25 -20.83
N LYS A 156 1.49 -12.43 -20.13
CA LYS A 156 0.77 -11.34 -20.75
C LYS A 156 1.71 -10.14 -20.78
N ASP A 157 2.34 -9.95 -21.93
CA ASP A 157 3.22 -8.80 -22.19
C ASP A 157 2.46 -7.48 -22.04
N THR A 158 3.22 -6.44 -21.71
CA THR A 158 2.69 -5.09 -21.56
C THR A 158 2.22 -4.56 -22.91
N ILE A 159 1.09 -3.85 -22.92
CA ILE A 159 0.73 -3.03 -24.07
C ILE A 159 1.64 -1.80 -23.98
N PRO A 160 2.58 -1.59 -24.93
CA PRO A 160 3.55 -0.51 -24.83
C PRO A 160 2.82 0.84 -24.75
N PHE A 161 3.21 1.67 -23.80
CA PHE A 161 2.62 2.99 -23.66
C PHE A 161 3.11 3.92 -24.79
N PHE A 162 2.17 4.52 -25.54
CA PHE A 162 2.50 5.43 -26.63
C PHE A 162 2.98 6.78 -26.09
N PRO A 163 4.05 7.39 -26.66
CA PRO A 163 4.50 8.71 -26.25
C PRO A 163 3.37 9.74 -26.36
N ILE A 164 3.16 10.53 -25.30
CA ILE A 164 2.25 11.69 -25.34
C ILE A 164 3.08 12.94 -25.63
N ASP A 165 2.69 13.68 -26.67
CA ASP A 165 3.32 14.95 -27.04
C ASP A 165 3.40 15.92 -25.85
N LYS A 166 4.57 16.57 -25.69
CA LYS A 166 4.87 17.60 -24.67
C LYS A 166 4.87 17.10 -23.22
N ILE A 167 4.78 15.79 -23.01
CA ILE A 167 4.84 15.16 -21.69
C ILE A 167 6.11 14.31 -21.58
N HIS A 168 6.91 14.57 -20.56
CA HIS A 168 8.03 13.70 -20.23
C HIS A 168 7.53 12.61 -19.28
N TYR A 169 7.85 11.35 -19.59
CA TYR A 169 7.53 10.24 -18.71
C TYR A 169 8.74 9.34 -18.48
N GLN A 170 8.82 8.80 -17.27
CA GLN A 170 9.70 7.69 -16.92
C GLN A 170 8.88 6.42 -16.86
N VAL A 171 9.20 5.45 -17.70
CA VAL A 171 8.59 4.12 -17.63
C VAL A 171 9.25 3.34 -16.50
N ALA A 172 8.44 2.83 -15.58
CA ALA A 172 8.83 1.86 -14.58
C ALA A 172 8.10 0.56 -14.89
N ARG A 173 8.80 -0.43 -15.44
CA ARG A 173 8.18 -1.75 -15.60
C ARG A 173 8.09 -2.44 -14.25
N MET A 174 6.97 -3.10 -14.00
CA MET A 174 6.70 -3.93 -12.85
C MET A 174 6.44 -5.35 -13.35
N LEU A 175 7.08 -6.32 -12.72
CA LEU A 175 6.76 -7.71 -12.92
C LEU A 175 5.85 -8.17 -11.79
N CYS A 176 4.69 -8.72 -12.14
CA CYS A 176 3.70 -9.24 -11.22
C CYS A 176 3.37 -10.69 -11.55
N THR A 177 3.27 -11.52 -10.53
CA THR A 177 2.85 -12.91 -10.69
C THR A 177 1.46 -13.14 -10.12
N GLY A 178 0.64 -13.85 -10.87
CA GLY A 178 -0.53 -14.52 -10.30
C GLY A 178 -0.11 -15.78 -9.53
N TRP A 179 -1.08 -16.40 -8.86
CA TRP A 179 -0.90 -17.75 -8.33
C TRP A 179 -0.79 -18.74 -9.50
N CYS A 180 0.40 -19.27 -9.79
CA CYS A 180 0.59 -20.24 -10.86
C CYS A 180 -0.08 -21.58 -10.52
N GLU A 181 -0.53 -22.32 -11.53
CA GLU A 181 -1.01 -23.69 -11.37
C GLU A 181 0.17 -24.60 -11.02
N GLU A 182 -0.12 -25.67 -10.27
CA GLU A 182 0.93 -26.56 -9.79
C GLU A 182 1.68 -27.22 -10.95
N GLY A 183 3.02 -27.18 -10.93
CA GLY A 183 3.87 -27.79 -11.94
C GLY A 183 4.18 -26.91 -13.15
N VAL A 184 3.60 -25.70 -13.24
CA VAL A 184 3.92 -24.74 -14.28
C VAL A 184 5.17 -23.94 -13.89
N ARG A 185 6.18 -23.92 -14.76
CA ARG A 185 7.42 -23.16 -14.57
C ARG A 185 7.44 -21.90 -15.43
N PRO A 186 8.04 -20.79 -14.95
CA PRO A 186 8.16 -19.55 -15.71
C PRO A 186 9.25 -19.59 -16.79
N PHE A 187 10.01 -20.68 -16.91
CA PHE A 187 11.07 -20.88 -17.91
C PHE A 187 11.16 -22.35 -18.33
N ILE A 188 11.88 -22.60 -19.42
CA ILE A 188 12.13 -23.95 -19.93
C ILE A 188 13.56 -24.36 -19.56
N VAL A 189 13.72 -25.57 -19.03
CA VAL A 189 15.04 -26.20 -18.88
C VAL A 189 15.26 -27.08 -20.09
N GLN A 190 16.31 -26.78 -20.86
CA GLN A 190 16.70 -27.54 -22.04
C GLN A 190 17.34 -28.89 -21.64
N GLU A 191 17.47 -29.81 -22.59
CA GLU A 191 18.02 -31.17 -22.34
C GLU A 191 19.46 -31.16 -21.83
N ASP A 192 20.23 -30.12 -22.17
CA ASP A 192 21.61 -29.90 -21.74
C ASP A 192 21.71 -29.19 -20.37
N GLY A 193 20.57 -28.81 -19.79
CA GLY A 193 20.48 -28.08 -18.53
C GLY A 193 20.53 -26.56 -18.69
N GLU A 194 20.63 -26.01 -19.90
CA GLU A 194 20.52 -24.57 -20.11
C GLU A 194 19.10 -24.09 -19.81
N ILE A 195 18.99 -22.88 -19.26
CA ILE A 195 17.72 -22.28 -18.86
C ILE A 195 17.33 -21.24 -19.91
N ASP A 196 16.21 -21.47 -20.58
CA ASP A 196 15.60 -20.51 -21.49
C ASP A 196 14.58 -19.66 -20.74
N ILE A 197 15.04 -18.48 -20.29
CA ILE A 197 14.23 -17.49 -19.57
C ILE A 197 13.56 -16.56 -20.60
N PRO A 198 12.22 -16.45 -20.61
CA PRO A 198 11.52 -15.53 -21.50
C PRO A 198 12.03 -14.09 -21.40
N GLU A 199 12.18 -13.42 -22.55
CA GLU A 199 12.77 -12.08 -22.66
C GLU A 199 12.11 -11.05 -21.74
N ALA A 200 10.79 -11.18 -21.51
CA ALA A 200 10.04 -10.31 -20.60
C ALA A 200 10.64 -10.26 -19.18
N PHE A 201 11.19 -11.37 -18.68
CA PHE A 201 11.87 -11.43 -17.37
C PHE A 201 13.26 -10.81 -17.39
N LEU A 202 13.87 -10.59 -18.55
CA LEU A 202 15.22 -10.01 -18.69
C LEU A 202 15.19 -8.51 -18.98
N GLN A 203 14.00 -7.94 -19.19
CA GLN A 203 13.84 -6.51 -19.40
C GLN A 203 14.06 -5.70 -18.10
N PRO A 204 14.44 -4.40 -18.22
CA PRO A 204 14.61 -3.52 -17.07
C PRO A 204 13.29 -3.26 -16.33
N VAL A 205 12.96 -4.10 -15.34
CA VAL A 205 11.87 -3.87 -14.40
C VAL A 205 12.39 -3.24 -13.12
N ARG A 206 11.78 -2.12 -12.69
CA ARG A 206 12.14 -1.46 -11.44
C ARG A 206 11.59 -2.23 -10.23
N HIS A 207 10.45 -2.89 -10.41
CA HIS A 207 9.73 -3.61 -9.35
C HIS A 207 9.56 -5.07 -9.75
N PHE A 208 10.07 -5.97 -8.92
CA PHE A 208 9.95 -7.41 -9.08
C PHE A 208 9.06 -7.92 -7.95
N SER A 209 7.75 -8.07 -8.23
CA SER A 209 6.74 -8.42 -7.25
C SER A 209 6.25 -9.84 -7.49
N VAL A 210 6.80 -10.78 -6.73
CA VAL A 210 6.51 -12.21 -6.86
C VAL A 210 5.85 -12.71 -5.58
N ARG A 211 4.74 -13.43 -5.76
CA ARG A 211 4.05 -14.16 -4.70
C ARG A 211 4.16 -15.66 -4.96
N PRO A 212 5.34 -16.25 -4.76
CA PRO A 212 5.60 -17.63 -5.14
C PRO A 212 4.84 -18.57 -4.21
N ARG A 213 4.42 -19.73 -4.72
CA ARG A 213 4.09 -20.88 -3.87
C ARG A 213 5.37 -21.49 -3.28
N PRO A 214 5.27 -22.26 -2.19
CA PRO A 214 6.41 -22.97 -1.59
C PRO A 214 7.31 -23.70 -2.60
N GLN A 215 6.71 -24.37 -3.59
CA GLN A 215 7.44 -25.12 -4.61
C GLN A 215 8.03 -24.27 -5.75
N GLU A 216 7.67 -22.98 -5.84
CA GLU A 216 8.06 -22.08 -6.93
C GLU A 216 9.23 -21.17 -6.55
N HIS A 217 9.62 -21.10 -5.27
CA HIS A 217 10.68 -20.21 -4.79
C HIS A 217 11.95 -20.35 -5.63
N ASP A 218 12.38 -21.58 -5.90
CA ASP A 218 13.60 -21.90 -6.64
C ASP A 218 13.58 -21.36 -8.07
N ASP A 219 12.44 -21.46 -8.75
CA ASP A 219 12.28 -20.96 -10.11
C ASP A 219 12.39 -19.43 -10.14
N TRP A 220 11.73 -18.74 -9.21
CA TRP A 220 11.76 -17.28 -9.14
C TRP A 220 13.12 -16.73 -8.68
N LEU A 221 13.80 -17.43 -7.77
CA LEU A 221 15.17 -17.10 -7.35
C LEU A 221 16.13 -17.25 -8.53
N THR A 222 16.00 -18.31 -9.33
CA THR A 222 16.79 -18.53 -10.53
C THR A 222 16.63 -17.38 -11.54
N ILE A 223 15.40 -16.90 -11.75
CA ILE A 223 15.15 -15.73 -12.60
C ILE A 223 15.84 -14.48 -12.03
N LEU A 224 15.74 -14.25 -10.72
CA LEU A 224 16.34 -13.08 -10.07
C LEU A 224 17.87 -13.11 -10.15
N GLU A 225 18.48 -14.28 -9.95
CA GLU A 225 19.92 -14.52 -10.12
C GLU A 225 20.37 -14.22 -11.56
N HIS A 226 19.65 -14.72 -12.56
CA HIS A 226 19.96 -14.44 -13.97
C HIS A 226 19.85 -12.95 -14.28
N ARG A 227 18.83 -12.27 -13.74
CA ARG A 227 18.68 -10.81 -13.88
C ARG A 227 19.86 -10.08 -13.26
N ALA A 228 20.26 -10.45 -12.04
CA ALA A 228 21.40 -9.85 -11.36
C ALA A 228 22.71 -10.08 -12.12
N ALA A 229 22.96 -11.31 -12.58
CA ALA A 229 24.16 -11.67 -13.35
C ALA A 229 24.27 -10.92 -14.68
N ASN A 230 23.15 -10.65 -15.34
CA ASN A 230 23.10 -9.86 -16.58
C ASN A 230 23.08 -8.34 -16.35
N GLY A 231 23.23 -7.87 -15.10
CA GLY A 231 23.22 -6.45 -14.76
C GLY A 231 21.86 -5.78 -14.97
N VAL A 232 20.77 -6.55 -15.02
CA VAL A 232 19.42 -6.02 -15.14
C VAL A 232 19.05 -5.34 -13.84
N ARG A 233 18.90 -4.03 -13.90
CA ARG A 233 18.59 -3.21 -12.73
C ARG A 233 17.25 -3.61 -12.12
N THR A 234 17.26 -3.93 -10.83
CA THR A 234 16.05 -4.13 -9.99
C THR A 234 16.18 -3.22 -8.78
N ASP A 235 15.22 -2.31 -8.59
CA ASP A 235 15.24 -1.33 -7.49
C ASP A 235 14.41 -1.81 -6.29
N CYS A 236 13.34 -2.57 -6.54
CA CYS A 236 12.36 -3.03 -5.56
C CYS A 236 12.05 -4.52 -5.75
N VAL A 237 12.03 -5.28 -4.67
CA VAL A 237 11.56 -6.68 -4.65
C VAL A 237 10.44 -6.82 -3.63
N LEU A 238 9.34 -7.47 -4.02
CA LEU A 238 8.32 -8.00 -3.11
C LEU A 238 8.34 -9.52 -3.19
N TRP A 239 8.39 -10.16 -2.03
CA TRP A 239 8.45 -11.61 -1.91
C TRP A 239 7.51 -12.11 -0.82
N THR A 240 6.72 -13.16 -1.12
CA THR A 240 5.84 -13.83 -0.16
C THR A 240 6.46 -15.14 0.31
N MET A 241 6.37 -15.43 1.61
CA MET A 241 6.84 -16.66 2.26
C MET A 241 5.73 -17.19 3.18
N ALA A 242 5.55 -18.50 3.20
CA ALA A 242 4.76 -19.17 4.23
C ALA A 242 5.56 -19.24 5.55
N ASP A 243 4.87 -19.60 6.63
CA ASP A 243 5.46 -19.76 7.96
C ASP A 243 6.63 -20.77 7.94
N GLY A 244 7.77 -20.36 8.47
CA GLY A 244 9.00 -21.16 8.58
C GLY A 244 9.87 -21.17 7.33
N GLU A 245 9.36 -20.70 6.17
CA GLU A 245 10.13 -20.65 4.93
C GLU A 245 11.25 -19.62 4.96
N GLU A 246 11.12 -18.58 5.78
CA GLU A 246 12.11 -17.50 5.91
C GLU A 246 13.50 -18.03 6.27
N THR A 247 13.58 -19.13 7.02
CA THR A 247 14.85 -19.77 7.41
C THR A 247 15.65 -20.32 6.22
N ASN A 248 14.98 -20.73 5.14
CA ASN A 248 15.61 -21.37 3.98
C ASN A 248 15.58 -20.49 2.72
N VAL A 249 14.53 -19.69 2.55
CA VAL A 249 14.31 -18.87 1.36
C VAL A 249 15.05 -17.54 1.45
N LEU A 250 15.03 -16.86 2.62
CA LEU A 250 15.62 -15.52 2.75
C LEU A 250 17.14 -15.49 2.51
N PRO A 251 17.95 -16.45 3.01
CA PRO A 251 19.38 -16.48 2.70
C PRO A 251 19.67 -16.60 1.19
N ARG A 252 18.86 -17.36 0.46
CA ARG A 252 18.99 -17.51 -1.00
C ARG A 252 18.52 -16.26 -1.73
N LEU A 253 17.44 -15.65 -1.26
CA LEU A 253 16.97 -14.36 -1.79
C LEU A 253 18.05 -13.28 -1.65
N ALA A 254 18.74 -13.23 -0.51
CA ALA A 254 19.85 -12.30 -0.26
C ALA A 254 21.02 -12.50 -1.24
N GLN A 255 21.26 -13.73 -1.71
CA GLN A 255 22.27 -14.03 -2.73
C GLN A 255 21.79 -13.71 -4.15
N ALA A 256 20.49 -13.87 -4.42
CA ALA A 256 19.90 -13.69 -5.74
C ALA A 256 19.68 -12.22 -6.13
N VAL A 257 19.44 -11.34 -5.14
CA VAL A 257 19.12 -9.93 -5.41
C VAL A 257 20.34 -9.16 -5.96
N PRO A 258 20.13 -8.22 -6.91
CA PRO A 258 21.22 -7.36 -7.35
C PRO A 258 21.58 -6.34 -6.27
N SER A 259 22.85 -5.96 -6.19
CA SER A 259 23.34 -4.94 -5.26
C SER A 259 22.68 -3.56 -5.46
N THR A 260 21.99 -3.33 -6.59
CA THR A 260 21.21 -2.10 -6.84
C THR A 260 19.92 -2.01 -6.04
N LEU A 261 19.49 -3.09 -5.38
CA LEU A 261 18.23 -3.14 -4.64
C LEU A 261 18.18 -2.04 -3.56
N ARG A 262 17.10 -1.26 -3.57
CA ARG A 262 16.84 -0.19 -2.60
C ARG A 262 15.66 -0.46 -1.69
N SER A 263 14.72 -1.28 -2.13
CA SER A 263 13.52 -1.62 -1.36
C SER A 263 13.26 -3.12 -1.37
N LEU A 264 13.11 -3.70 -0.19
CA LEU A 264 12.70 -5.10 -0.01
C LEU A 264 11.38 -5.12 0.76
N SER A 265 10.37 -5.79 0.22
CA SER A 265 9.09 -6.03 0.87
C SER A 265 8.90 -7.53 1.07
N LEU A 266 8.73 -7.97 2.30
CA LEU A 266 8.52 -9.37 2.65
C LEU A 266 7.10 -9.54 3.21
N GLU A 267 6.35 -10.47 2.64
CA GLU A 267 5.03 -10.90 3.13
C GLU A 267 5.20 -12.28 3.76
N VAL A 268 5.05 -12.41 5.07
CA VAL A 268 5.44 -13.62 5.82
C VAL A 268 4.29 -14.06 6.73
N GLY A 269 3.90 -15.33 6.63
CA GLY A 269 3.01 -15.96 7.61
C GLY A 269 3.74 -16.29 8.91
N SER A 270 3.10 -16.14 10.06
CA SER A 270 3.67 -16.47 11.37
C SER A 270 2.63 -17.18 12.22
N VAL A 271 2.95 -18.40 12.66
CA VAL A 271 2.18 -19.13 13.69
C VAL A 271 2.88 -19.08 15.06
N GLY A 272 4.17 -18.76 15.08
CA GLY A 272 4.98 -18.54 16.29
C GLY A 272 4.97 -17.09 16.79
N PRO A 273 5.73 -16.79 17.86
CA PRO A 273 5.91 -15.43 18.37
C PRO A 273 6.49 -14.51 17.30
N LEU A 274 5.92 -13.31 17.13
CA LEU A 274 6.30 -12.42 16.04
C LEU A 274 7.75 -11.94 16.17
N SER A 275 8.27 -11.81 17.40
CA SER A 275 9.69 -11.51 17.62
C SER A 275 10.64 -12.55 17.03
N VAL A 276 10.32 -13.83 17.08
CA VAL A 276 11.17 -14.91 16.54
C VAL A 276 11.21 -14.83 15.02
N THR A 277 10.06 -14.61 14.38
CA THR A 277 9.96 -14.41 12.94
C THR A 277 10.75 -13.17 12.53
N LEU A 278 10.58 -12.05 13.25
CA LEU A 278 11.31 -10.81 13.01
C LEU A 278 12.83 -10.96 13.20
N ASP A 279 13.27 -11.68 14.24
CA ASP A 279 14.69 -11.98 14.47
C ASP A 279 15.28 -12.77 13.30
N THR A 280 14.59 -13.83 12.88
CA THR A 280 15.02 -14.67 11.75
C THR A 280 15.13 -13.88 10.45
N LEU A 281 14.17 -12.97 10.20
CA LEU A 281 14.22 -12.09 9.04
C LEU A 281 15.42 -11.14 9.13
N MET A 282 15.66 -10.54 10.29
CA MET A 282 16.72 -9.55 10.48
C MET A 282 18.12 -10.15 10.49
N ASP A 283 18.29 -11.42 10.86
CA ASP A 283 19.59 -12.12 10.87
C ASP A 283 20.27 -12.13 9.49
N ILE A 284 19.49 -12.04 8.41
CA ILE A 284 19.99 -11.99 7.03
C ILE A 284 20.12 -10.55 6.49
N ILE A 285 19.52 -9.55 7.15
CA ILE A 285 19.56 -8.16 6.69
C ILE A 285 20.81 -7.47 7.24
N ASP A 286 21.84 -7.38 6.39
CA ASP A 286 23.08 -6.67 6.68
C ASP A 286 23.61 -5.87 5.47
N ASP A 287 24.68 -5.10 5.67
CA ASP A 287 25.31 -4.27 4.64
C ASP A 287 26.15 -5.06 3.63
N ASP A 288 26.53 -6.30 3.92
CA ASP A 288 27.27 -7.17 3.00
C ASP A 288 26.34 -7.73 1.91
N HIS A 289 25.16 -8.21 2.32
CA HIS A 289 24.13 -8.75 1.41
C HIS A 289 23.29 -7.64 0.76
N PHE A 290 23.00 -6.57 1.50
CA PHE A 290 22.08 -5.50 1.07
C PHE A 290 22.70 -4.09 1.16
N PRO A 291 23.83 -3.82 0.50
CA PRO A 291 24.62 -2.59 0.71
C PRO A 291 23.87 -1.29 0.40
N ASN A 292 22.91 -1.33 -0.53
CA ASN A 292 22.14 -0.16 -0.98
C ASN A 292 20.69 -0.15 -0.48
N LEU A 293 20.32 -1.04 0.43
CA LEU A 293 18.95 -1.12 0.93
C LEU A 293 18.59 0.11 1.76
N GLU A 294 17.57 0.83 1.30
CA GLU A 294 17.04 2.05 1.94
C GLU A 294 15.73 1.76 2.66
N ARG A 295 14.96 0.75 2.23
CA ARG A 295 13.65 0.42 2.80
C ARG A 295 13.47 -1.09 2.94
N LEU A 296 13.11 -1.52 4.14
CA LEU A 296 12.63 -2.86 4.44
C LEU A 296 11.17 -2.75 4.93
N ILE A 297 10.26 -3.41 4.23
CA ILE A 297 8.84 -3.48 4.58
C ILE A 297 8.53 -4.92 4.95
N LEU A 298 8.12 -5.17 6.18
CA LEU A 298 7.77 -6.48 6.69
C LEU A 298 6.27 -6.52 6.93
N ARG A 299 5.54 -7.34 6.19
CA ARG A 299 4.12 -7.63 6.40
C ARG A 299 4.02 -9.01 7.03
N ILE A 300 3.73 -9.03 8.32
CA ILE A 300 3.68 -10.27 9.10
C ILE A 300 2.23 -10.62 9.37
N TYR A 301 1.80 -11.71 8.77
CA TYR A 301 0.45 -12.23 8.88
C TYR A 301 0.36 -13.26 10.00
N PHE A 302 -0.58 -13.07 10.91
CA PHE A 302 -0.80 -13.99 12.03
C PHE A 302 -2.29 -14.14 12.35
N TYR A 303 -2.62 -15.19 13.09
CA TYR A 303 -4.00 -15.56 13.42
C TYR A 303 -4.31 -15.36 14.91
N PRO A 304 -5.59 -15.22 15.29
CA PRO A 304 -6.04 -15.33 16.66
C PRO A 304 -5.47 -16.58 17.35
N GLY A 305 -4.96 -16.43 18.56
CA GLY A 305 -4.31 -17.52 19.29
C GLY A 305 -2.89 -17.89 18.81
N ALA A 306 -2.25 -17.08 17.97
CA ALA A 306 -0.81 -17.16 17.75
C ALA A 306 -0.05 -17.10 19.08
N MET A 307 1.11 -17.75 19.14
CA MET A 307 1.89 -17.84 20.38
C MET A 307 2.24 -16.43 20.90
N ARG A 308 2.01 -16.21 22.20
CA ARG A 308 2.22 -14.90 22.83
C ARG A 308 3.70 -14.51 22.79
N ASP A 309 3.96 -13.25 22.46
CA ASP A 309 5.31 -12.72 22.38
C ASP A 309 6.02 -12.62 23.75
N ALA A 310 5.23 -12.61 24.83
CA ALA A 310 5.73 -12.62 26.20
C ALA A 310 6.60 -13.86 26.52
N GLU A 311 6.32 -15.01 25.91
CA GLU A 311 7.07 -16.24 26.16
C GLU A 311 8.45 -16.20 25.48
N ALA A 312 8.51 -15.71 24.23
CA ALA A 312 9.76 -15.46 23.52
C ALA A 312 10.59 -14.38 24.25
N THR A 313 9.94 -13.32 24.73
CA THR A 313 10.58 -12.26 25.53
C THR A 313 11.25 -12.81 26.79
N GLU A 314 10.60 -13.74 27.49
CA GLU A 314 11.15 -14.36 28.70
C GLU A 314 12.32 -15.30 28.40
N ALA A 315 12.25 -16.08 27.32
CA ALA A 315 13.36 -16.90 26.85
C ALA A 315 14.60 -16.04 26.50
N TRP A 316 14.37 -14.92 25.82
CA TRP A 316 15.40 -13.94 25.48
C TRP A 316 16.04 -13.31 26.73
N ARG A 317 15.23 -12.86 27.70
CA ARG A 317 15.73 -12.26 28.96
C ARG A 317 16.59 -13.22 29.79
N ARG A 318 16.36 -14.53 29.65
CA ARG A 318 17.18 -15.58 30.27
C ARG A 318 18.49 -15.86 29.52
N GLY A 319 18.76 -15.13 28.43
CA GLY A 319 19.96 -15.26 27.60
C GLY A 319 19.98 -16.54 26.77
N LEU A 320 18.82 -17.17 26.55
CA LEU A 320 18.74 -18.45 25.83
C LEU A 320 18.76 -18.25 24.30
N THR A 321 18.45 -17.05 23.82
CA THR A 321 18.32 -16.72 22.39
C THR A 321 18.71 -15.25 22.17
N ASN A 322 19.99 -14.93 22.01
CA ASN A 322 20.38 -13.61 21.50
C ASN A 322 20.46 -13.68 19.97
N PRO A 323 19.66 -12.90 19.23
CA PRO A 323 19.65 -12.94 17.78
C PRO A 323 20.87 -12.22 17.19
N ASP A 324 21.43 -12.78 16.12
CA ASP A 324 22.73 -12.41 15.57
C ASP A 324 22.73 -10.99 14.99
N TRP A 325 21.59 -10.55 14.42
CA TRP A 325 21.42 -9.23 13.84
C TRP A 325 21.63 -8.08 14.84
N THR A 326 21.52 -8.34 16.14
CA THR A 326 21.82 -7.31 17.15
C THR A 326 23.29 -6.88 17.10
N THR A 327 24.18 -7.68 16.51
CA THR A 327 25.61 -7.40 16.36
C THR A 327 26.06 -7.10 14.94
N ASN A 328 25.28 -7.46 13.92
CA ASN A 328 25.62 -7.24 12.50
C ASN A 328 25.69 -5.75 12.11
N LYS A 329 26.20 -5.42 10.92
CA LYS A 329 26.13 -4.05 10.40
C LYS A 329 24.89 -3.92 9.52
N LEU A 330 23.98 -3.04 9.91
CA LEU A 330 22.80 -2.74 9.10
C LEU A 330 23.15 -1.79 7.94
N PRO A 331 22.44 -1.87 6.80
CA PRO A 331 22.60 -0.93 5.71
C PRO A 331 22.45 0.53 6.19
N PRO A 332 23.34 1.44 5.75
CA PRO A 332 23.53 2.74 6.40
C PRO A 332 22.33 3.69 6.28
N LYS A 333 21.44 3.47 5.30
CA LYS A 333 20.25 4.28 5.03
C LYS A 333 18.93 3.56 5.36
N LEU A 334 19.00 2.38 5.98
CA LEU A 334 17.85 1.52 6.17
C LEU A 334 16.75 2.20 6.99
N LYS A 335 15.53 2.12 6.46
CA LYS A 335 14.29 2.35 7.18
C LYS A 335 13.48 1.07 7.21
N ILE A 336 12.95 0.71 8.38
CA ILE A 336 12.19 -0.51 8.61
C ILE A 336 10.74 -0.13 8.90
N SER A 337 9.82 -0.73 8.16
CA SER A 337 8.37 -0.62 8.37
C SER A 337 7.82 -2.02 8.63
N VAL A 338 7.27 -2.24 9.83
CA VAL A 338 6.65 -3.51 10.23
C VAL A 338 5.14 -3.32 10.26
N ASN A 339 4.43 -4.07 9.45
CA ASN A 339 2.98 -4.12 9.38
C ASN A 339 2.54 -5.46 9.97
N LEU A 340 1.93 -5.42 11.16
CA LEU A 340 1.38 -6.58 11.85
C LEU A 340 -0.06 -6.78 11.36
N MET A 341 -0.31 -7.87 10.65
CA MET A 341 -1.56 -8.16 9.94
C MET A 341 -2.30 -9.30 10.67
N LEU A 342 -3.30 -8.94 11.49
CA LEU A 342 -4.14 -9.94 12.15
C LEU A 342 -5.25 -10.40 11.20
N TYR A 343 -5.25 -11.70 10.86
CA TYR A 343 -6.30 -12.33 10.07
C TYR A 343 -7.54 -12.61 10.92
N THR A 344 -8.63 -11.88 10.69
CA THR A 344 -9.92 -12.16 11.32
C THR A 344 -10.92 -12.55 10.26
N HIS A 345 -11.36 -13.81 10.27
CA HIS A 345 -12.26 -14.28 9.22
C HIS A 345 -13.68 -13.72 9.33
N PHE A 346 -14.13 -13.26 10.50
CA PHE A 346 -15.43 -12.62 10.68
C PHE A 346 -15.40 -11.74 11.94
N MET A 347 -15.43 -10.41 11.81
CA MET A 347 -15.77 -9.52 12.93
C MET A 347 -17.22 -9.11 12.78
N ASN A 348 -18.12 -9.87 13.41
CA ASN A 348 -19.56 -9.62 13.31
C ASN A 348 -20.14 -9.05 14.61
N ASP A 349 -19.43 -9.19 15.74
CA ASP A 349 -19.89 -8.80 17.06
C ASP A 349 -18.84 -7.92 17.80
N PRO A 350 -19.23 -6.92 18.61
CA PRO A 350 -18.31 -6.18 19.49
C PRO A 350 -17.38 -7.06 20.35
N SER A 351 -17.81 -8.27 20.70
CA SER A 351 -16.96 -9.25 21.39
C SER A 351 -15.79 -9.75 20.55
N ASP A 352 -15.93 -9.79 19.22
CA ASP A 352 -14.86 -10.14 18.28
C ASP A 352 -13.79 -9.05 18.23
N GLU A 353 -14.17 -7.77 18.32
CA GLU A 353 -13.23 -6.64 18.34
C GLU A 353 -12.42 -6.59 19.63
N VAL A 354 -13.05 -6.91 20.77
CA VAL A 354 -12.35 -7.05 22.06
C VAL A 354 -11.35 -8.20 22.02
N ALA A 355 -11.74 -9.34 21.45
CA ALA A 355 -10.86 -10.49 21.27
C ALA A 355 -9.68 -10.15 20.35
N ALA A 356 -9.95 -9.56 19.18
CA ALA A 356 -8.92 -9.13 18.23
C ALA A 356 -7.95 -8.08 18.83
N THR A 357 -8.47 -7.16 19.65
CA THR A 357 -7.65 -6.20 20.40
C THR A 357 -6.71 -6.92 21.34
N GLN A 358 -7.21 -7.92 22.08
CA GLN A 358 -6.40 -8.70 23.02
C GLN A 358 -5.36 -9.57 22.29
N ASP A 359 -5.73 -10.23 21.19
CA ASP A 359 -4.82 -11.03 20.37
C ASP A 359 -3.68 -10.18 19.81
N MET A 360 -4.00 -9.01 19.22
CA MET A 360 -2.99 -8.07 18.75
C MET A 360 -2.10 -7.60 19.91
N PHE A 361 -2.69 -7.25 21.06
CA PHE A 361 -1.96 -6.76 22.22
C PHE A 361 -0.98 -7.79 22.80
N ASP A 362 -1.37 -9.06 22.83
CA ASP A 362 -0.54 -10.17 23.32
C ASP A 362 0.55 -10.61 22.33
N ALA A 363 0.33 -10.39 21.03
CA ALA A 363 1.27 -10.69 19.96
C ALA A 363 2.29 -9.57 19.69
N LEU A 364 2.22 -8.41 20.37
CA LEU A 364 3.13 -7.30 20.11
C LEU A 364 4.60 -7.69 20.39
N PRO A 365 5.52 -7.54 19.42
CA PRO A 365 6.92 -7.91 19.56
C PRO A 365 7.74 -6.80 20.25
N LEU A 366 7.33 -6.39 21.44
CA LEU A 366 7.81 -5.17 22.11
C LEU A 366 9.33 -5.18 22.35
N LEU A 367 9.86 -6.31 22.81
CA LEU A 367 11.30 -6.42 23.07
C LEU A 367 12.11 -6.30 21.77
N TRP A 368 11.61 -6.89 20.67
CA TRP A 368 12.23 -6.73 19.36
C TRP A 368 12.22 -5.26 18.92
N ILE A 369 11.09 -4.57 19.08
CA ILE A 369 10.95 -3.13 18.74
C ILE A 369 11.97 -2.30 19.52
N GLU A 370 12.10 -2.54 20.83
CA GLU A 370 13.07 -1.85 21.65
C GLU A 370 14.52 -2.11 21.21
N ASN A 371 14.85 -3.36 20.86
CA ASN A 371 16.18 -3.73 20.38
C ASN A 371 16.47 -3.10 19.02
N ALA A 372 15.50 -3.11 18.09
CA ALA A 372 15.63 -2.50 16.78
C ALA A 372 15.84 -0.99 16.88
N ARG A 373 15.09 -0.32 17.78
CA ARG A 373 15.30 1.09 18.11
C ARG A 373 16.72 1.36 18.62
N ARG A 374 17.23 0.55 19.55
CA ARG A 374 18.60 0.70 20.08
C ARG A 374 19.65 0.49 18.98
N LYS A 375 19.44 -0.49 18.10
CA LYS A 375 20.34 -0.82 16.98
C LYS A 375 20.40 0.30 15.93
N LEU A 376 19.25 0.86 15.56
CA LEU A 376 19.16 1.97 14.60
C LEU A 376 19.68 3.30 15.19
N GLY A 377 19.67 3.43 16.52
CA GLY A 377 20.22 4.57 17.25
C GLY A 377 19.24 5.73 17.45
N GLU A 378 19.41 6.47 18.55
CA GLU A 378 18.46 7.51 18.98
C GLU A 378 18.37 8.73 18.07
N SER A 379 19.37 8.96 17.21
CA SER A 379 19.37 10.02 16.20
C SER A 379 18.51 9.68 14.97
N ARG A 380 17.97 8.45 14.91
CA ARG A 380 17.22 7.89 13.78
C ARG A 380 15.82 7.42 14.17
N LYS A 381 15.11 8.19 15.02
CA LYS A 381 13.73 7.86 15.45
C LYS A 381 12.76 7.65 14.27
N ASP A 382 13.03 8.26 13.12
CA ASP A 382 12.21 8.14 11.89
C ASP A 382 12.62 6.96 10.98
N CYS A 383 13.32 5.96 11.52
CA CYS A 383 13.80 4.79 10.76
C CYS A 383 13.12 3.48 11.16
N LEU A 384 12.27 3.46 12.18
CA LEU A 384 11.46 2.30 12.55
C LEU A 384 9.99 2.71 12.66
N PHE A 385 9.13 2.04 11.90
CA PHE A 385 7.69 2.24 11.92
C PHE A 385 7.03 0.90 12.21
N VAL A 386 6.06 0.89 13.11
CA VAL A 386 5.26 -0.30 13.40
C VAL A 386 3.79 0.09 13.30
N HIS A 387 3.06 -0.64 12.47
CA HIS A 387 1.66 -0.41 12.18
C HIS A 387 0.89 -1.71 12.37
N THR A 388 -0.36 -1.58 12.79
CA THR A 388 -1.25 -2.71 13.06
C THR A 388 -2.45 -2.63 12.15
N PHE A 389 -2.82 -3.78 11.57
CA PHE A 389 -3.91 -3.88 10.62
C PHE A 389 -4.75 -5.13 10.91
N LEU A 390 -6.03 -5.05 10.55
CA LEU A 390 -6.88 -6.20 10.37
C LEU A 390 -6.95 -6.56 8.89
N GLN A 391 -6.87 -7.85 8.61
CA GLN A 391 -7.06 -8.42 7.29
C GLN A 391 -8.38 -9.21 7.26
N ASN A 392 -9.36 -8.68 6.53
CA ASN A 392 -10.67 -9.31 6.34
C ASN A 392 -10.99 -9.38 4.84
N ASP A 393 -11.21 -10.59 4.30
CA ASP A 393 -11.59 -10.84 2.90
C ASP A 393 -10.74 -10.05 1.88
N SER A 394 -9.41 -10.07 2.06
CA SER A 394 -8.43 -9.36 1.22
C SER A 394 -8.41 -7.82 1.36
N ARG A 395 -9.14 -7.25 2.34
CA ARG A 395 -9.07 -5.83 2.68
C ARG A 395 -8.21 -5.61 3.92
N GLU A 396 -7.22 -4.75 3.77
CA GLU A 396 -6.38 -4.25 4.86
C GLU A 396 -7.06 -3.00 5.46
N GLN A 397 -7.26 -3.01 6.78
CA GLN A 397 -7.78 -1.85 7.51
C GLN A 397 -6.87 -1.52 8.68
N PRO A 398 -6.47 -0.25 8.86
CA PRO A 398 -5.75 0.16 10.07
C PRO A 398 -6.50 -0.26 11.32
N PHE A 399 -5.77 -0.84 12.27
CA PHE A 399 -6.34 -1.34 13.51
C PHE A 399 -5.56 -0.79 14.69
N ASP A 400 -6.03 0.34 15.21
CA ASP A 400 -5.32 1.16 16.19
C ASP A 400 -6.09 1.29 17.52
N PRO A 401 -6.43 0.18 18.21
CA PRO A 401 -7.11 0.28 19.50
C PRO A 401 -6.20 1.00 20.52
N PRO A 402 -6.76 1.86 21.40
CA PRO A 402 -5.95 2.74 22.26
C PRO A 402 -4.89 2.04 23.12
N SER A 403 -5.19 0.83 23.62
CA SER A 403 -4.26 0.04 24.44
C SER A 403 -3.04 -0.45 23.64
N VAL A 404 -3.26 -0.91 22.40
CA VAL A 404 -2.20 -1.33 21.48
C VAL A 404 -1.35 -0.13 21.07
N VAL A 405 -1.99 0.97 20.69
CA VAL A 405 -1.30 2.20 20.29
C VAL A 405 -0.44 2.76 21.42
N ALA A 406 -0.96 2.81 22.65
CA ALA A 406 -0.20 3.28 23.81
C ALA A 406 1.05 2.41 24.02
N ARG A 407 0.89 1.08 23.96
CA ARG A 407 1.98 0.14 24.19
C ARG A 407 3.05 0.17 23.10
N LEU A 408 2.65 0.33 21.84
CA LEU A 408 3.57 0.54 20.72
C LEU A 408 4.34 1.86 20.85
N LYS A 409 3.65 2.95 21.22
CA LYS A 409 4.29 4.26 21.45
C LYS A 409 5.35 4.17 22.53
N ASP A 410 5.06 3.52 23.65
CA ASP A 410 6.02 3.35 24.75
C ASP A 410 7.27 2.58 24.28
N ALA A 411 7.10 1.51 23.51
CA ALA A 411 8.23 0.73 22.98
C ALA A 411 9.06 1.50 21.93
N LEU A 412 8.40 2.24 21.03
CA LEU A 412 9.03 3.00 19.96
C LEU A 412 9.76 4.26 20.46
N LEU A 413 9.22 4.92 21.49
CA LEU A 413 9.81 6.15 22.04
C LEU A 413 10.80 5.87 23.17
N GLY A 414 10.70 4.70 23.83
CA GLY A 414 11.45 4.37 25.04
C GLY A 414 10.85 5.05 26.29
N PRO A 415 11.38 4.74 27.50
CA PRO A 415 10.99 5.49 28.70
C PRO A 415 11.26 6.98 28.46
N ASN A 416 10.28 7.83 28.80
CA ASN A 416 10.28 9.28 28.53
C ASN A 416 11.68 9.92 28.71
N PRO A 417 12.14 10.76 27.76
CA PRO A 417 13.38 11.51 27.90
C PRO A 417 13.38 12.46 29.10
#